data_AF-A0A7S2H7X7-F1
#
_entry.id   AF-A0A7S2H7X7-F1
#
_cell.length_a   1.000
_cell.length_b   1.000
_cell.length_c   1.000
_cell.angle_alpha   90.00
_cell.angle_beta   90.00
_cell.angle_gamma   90.00
#
_symmetry.space_group_name_H-M   'P 1'
#
loop_
_entity.id
_entity.type
_entity.pdbx_description
1 polymer ?
#
loop_
_entity_poly.entity_id
_entity_poly.type
_entity_poly.pdbx_seq_one_letter_code
_entity_poly.pdbx_strand_id
1 'polypeptide(L)'
;KLLALVRRPRELLNTLHSPTIKMLLLSMGKHRSMTTFVSLLLSILLSFATANVERGIQIINESGSNVDIHWVHATTGEMVFQMNVMNGASAALNSFVGHRFEVRETASKKTGVCLGGSCSVGHFDVSLNQEQVVSVGPGIDVTFEDSLSRSKASATDILSECQERALKAVGTSSATTQSAIEDLVKCVEKSVTSTIEKSYEEVSFQASVRKDMAKLLENYTCADDELASSDPVSRTQWTFDGVTRDVAIMLDRPASKVHLVEDFISEEECKAMEKAAKPSLHKATVADGSGGSEVSKNRKAMQAGIRVPWSKEQEGHPIARLSR
;
A
#
# COMPACT_ATOMS: atom_id res chain seq x y z
N LYS A 1 32.30 -11.97 13.57
CA LYS A 1 32.08 -12.10 15.03
C LYS A 1 30.68 -11.62 15.37
N LEU A 2 29.68 -12.51 15.29
CA LEU A 2 28.40 -12.41 16.00
C LEU A 2 27.73 -13.78 15.88
N LEU A 3 28.11 -14.63 16.84
CA LEU A 3 27.47 -15.90 17.18
C LEU A 3 27.16 -15.80 18.68
N ALA A 4 26.07 -16.48 19.07
CA ALA A 4 25.64 -16.82 20.42
C ALA A 4 24.65 -15.88 21.12
N LEU A 5 23.37 -16.25 21.04
CA LEU A 5 22.42 -16.18 22.15
C LEU A 5 21.43 -17.35 22.04
N VAL A 6 21.90 -18.55 22.41
CA VAL A 6 21.02 -19.70 22.68
C VAL A 6 20.73 -19.69 24.19
N ARG A 7 19.55 -19.22 24.58
CA ARG A 7 19.06 -19.35 25.97
C ARG A 7 18.58 -20.78 26.21
N ARG A 8 18.85 -21.31 27.41
CA ARG A 8 18.49 -22.69 27.80
C ARG A 8 16.96 -22.84 27.93
N PRO A 9 16.36 -23.94 27.47
CA PRO A 9 14.89 -24.16 27.50
C PRO A 9 14.23 -24.09 28.88
N ARG A 10 14.99 -24.24 29.99
CA ARG A 10 14.43 -24.25 31.34
C ARG A 10 13.96 -22.88 31.85
N GLU A 11 14.45 -21.78 31.29
CA GLU A 11 14.07 -20.43 31.78
C GLU A 11 12.77 -19.90 31.15
N LEU A 12 12.35 -20.42 29.99
CA LEU A 12 11.09 -20.06 29.32
C LEU A 12 9.84 -20.62 30.01
N LEU A 13 9.98 -21.65 30.86
CA LEU A 13 8.85 -22.28 31.55
C LEU A 13 8.32 -21.45 32.74
N ASN A 14 9.10 -20.48 33.23
CA ASN A 14 8.73 -19.70 34.41
C ASN A 14 7.92 -18.43 34.09
N THR A 15 7.80 -18.03 32.81
CA THR A 15 7.03 -16.83 32.41
C THR A 15 5.58 -17.11 32.01
N LEU A 16 5.20 -18.39 31.82
CA LEU A 16 3.84 -18.78 31.46
C LEU A 16 2.92 -18.78 32.70
N HIS A 17 2.00 -17.81 32.74
CA HIS A 17 1.02 -17.62 33.82
C HIS A 17 -0.21 -18.55 33.74
N SER A 18 -0.36 -19.35 32.68
CA SER A 18 -1.52 -20.23 32.51
C SER A 18 -1.27 -21.64 33.12
N PRO A 19 -2.02 -22.05 34.16
CA PRO A 19 -1.89 -23.38 34.76
C PRO A 19 -2.27 -24.51 33.80
N THR A 20 -3.16 -24.25 32.84
CA THR A 20 -3.60 -25.22 31.82
C THR A 20 -2.47 -25.57 30.85
N ILE A 21 -1.64 -24.59 30.47
CA ILE A 21 -0.48 -24.79 29.59
C ILE A 21 0.63 -25.57 30.32
N LYS A 22 0.84 -25.31 31.61
CA LYS A 22 1.82 -26.06 32.43
C LYS A 22 1.43 -27.54 32.58
N MET A 23 0.14 -27.85 32.74
CA MET A 23 -0.33 -29.24 32.87
C MET A 23 -0.16 -30.03 31.56
N LEU A 24 -0.41 -29.39 30.40
CA LEU A 24 -0.18 -29.98 29.08
C LEU A 24 1.30 -30.29 28.84
N LEU A 25 2.21 -29.40 29.24
CA LEU A 25 3.65 -29.58 29.07
C LEU A 25 4.24 -30.68 29.99
N LEU A 26 3.67 -30.90 31.18
CA LEU A 26 4.15 -31.92 32.13
C LEU A 26 3.67 -33.33 31.78
N SER A 27 2.53 -33.47 31.11
CA SER A 27 1.97 -34.76 30.66
C SER A 27 2.80 -35.45 29.55
N MET A 28 3.66 -34.70 28.84
CA MET A 28 4.35 -35.18 27.65
C MET A 28 5.73 -35.84 27.91
N GLY A 29 6.09 -36.08 29.17
CA GLY A 29 7.44 -36.49 29.57
C GLY A 29 7.89 -37.91 29.22
N LYS A 30 7.11 -38.75 28.52
CA LYS A 30 7.50 -40.17 28.31
C LYS A 30 7.30 -40.81 26.93
N HIS A 31 6.79 -40.12 25.91
CA HIS A 31 6.71 -40.69 24.57
C HIS A 31 7.49 -39.88 23.53
N ARG A 32 8.46 -40.56 22.91
CA ARG A 32 9.23 -40.12 21.73
C ARG A 32 8.28 -39.84 20.56
N SER A 33 7.82 -38.60 20.43
CA SER A 33 7.42 -38.02 19.13
C SER A 33 7.43 -36.50 19.23
N MET A 34 8.62 -35.91 19.35
CA MET A 34 8.80 -34.46 19.39
C MET A 34 8.49 -33.79 18.03
N THR A 35 8.53 -34.55 16.94
CA THR A 35 8.27 -34.09 15.57
C THR A 35 6.79 -33.77 15.32
N THR A 36 5.86 -34.55 15.86
CA THR A 36 4.41 -34.31 15.68
C THR A 36 3.93 -33.06 16.42
N PHE A 37 4.54 -32.74 17.58
CA PHE A 37 4.15 -31.58 18.37
C PHE A 37 4.63 -30.25 17.75
N VAL A 38 5.84 -30.22 17.19
CA VAL A 38 6.35 -29.04 16.47
C VAL A 38 5.50 -28.76 15.23
N SER A 39 5.08 -29.81 14.50
CA SER A 39 4.18 -29.64 13.35
C SER A 39 2.83 -29.07 13.76
N LEU A 40 2.21 -29.58 14.84
CA LEU A 40 0.93 -29.08 15.33
C LEU A 40 1.02 -27.64 15.83
N LEU A 41 2.07 -27.31 16.58
CA LEU A 41 2.27 -25.94 17.10
C LEU A 41 2.55 -24.94 15.97
N LEU A 42 3.28 -25.35 14.93
CA LEU A 42 3.55 -24.50 13.76
C LEU A 42 2.29 -24.29 12.91
N SER A 43 1.45 -25.32 12.75
CA SER A 43 0.14 -25.18 12.09
C SER A 43 -0.79 -24.22 12.84
N ILE A 44 -0.83 -24.29 14.17
CA ILE A 44 -1.63 -23.38 15.00
C ILE A 44 -1.09 -21.94 14.90
N LEU A 45 0.23 -21.74 14.94
CA LEU A 45 0.83 -20.41 14.85
C LEU A 45 0.66 -19.74 13.47
N LEU A 46 0.63 -20.51 12.37
CA LEU A 46 0.36 -19.94 11.05
C LEU A 46 -1.10 -19.47 10.89
N SER A 47 -2.06 -20.09 11.58
CA SER A 47 -3.48 -19.71 11.47
C SER A 47 -3.80 -18.35 12.11
N PHE A 48 -2.99 -17.84 13.04
CA PHE A 48 -3.26 -16.57 13.74
C PHE A 48 -2.58 -15.34 13.11
N ALA A 49 -1.65 -15.52 12.16
CA ALA A 49 -0.84 -14.41 11.65
C ALA A 49 -1.46 -13.66 10.45
N THR A 50 -2.51 -14.19 9.81
CA THR A 50 -3.06 -13.60 8.57
C THR A 50 -4.35 -12.79 8.76
N ALA A 51 -4.94 -12.78 9.96
CA ALA A 51 -6.29 -12.27 10.19
C ALA A 51 -6.46 -10.73 10.14
N ASN A 52 -5.39 -9.95 10.03
CA ASN A 52 -5.45 -8.49 10.11
C ASN A 52 -5.01 -7.77 8.83
N VAL A 53 -4.96 -8.49 7.71
CA VAL A 53 -4.55 -7.90 6.44
C VAL A 53 -5.80 -7.33 5.76
N GLU A 54 -5.92 -6.01 5.72
CA GLU A 54 -7.02 -5.31 5.03
C GLU A 54 -6.87 -5.41 3.50
N ARG A 55 -7.98 -5.56 2.81
CA ARG A 55 -8.09 -5.63 1.35
C ARG A 55 -9.31 -4.86 0.86
N GLY A 56 -9.10 -4.05 -0.18
CA GLY A 56 -10.18 -3.45 -0.96
C GLY A 56 -10.74 -4.44 -1.97
N ILE A 57 -12.06 -4.46 -2.10
CA ILE A 57 -12.83 -5.35 -2.95
C ILE A 57 -13.77 -4.49 -3.79
N GLN A 58 -13.75 -4.69 -5.10
CA GLN A 58 -14.70 -4.08 -6.03
C GLN A 58 -15.77 -5.11 -6.38
N ILE A 59 -17.04 -4.80 -6.14
CA ILE A 59 -18.18 -5.64 -6.51
C ILE A 59 -18.84 -5.03 -7.74
N ILE A 60 -19.06 -5.83 -8.78
CA ILE A 60 -19.73 -5.44 -10.02
C ILE A 60 -20.97 -6.32 -10.14
N ASN A 61 -22.16 -5.70 -10.17
CA ASN A 61 -23.41 -6.44 -10.28
C ASN A 61 -23.93 -6.41 -11.73
N GLU A 62 -23.87 -7.55 -12.41
CA GLU A 62 -24.36 -7.77 -13.77
C GLU A 62 -25.47 -8.83 -13.81
N SER A 63 -26.10 -9.10 -12.66
CA SER A 63 -27.02 -10.23 -12.48
C SER A 63 -28.40 -10.04 -13.11
N GLY A 64 -28.75 -8.81 -13.47
CA GLY A 64 -30.12 -8.44 -13.87
C GLY A 64 -31.03 -8.09 -12.69
N SER A 65 -30.58 -8.28 -11.45
CA SER A 65 -31.32 -8.00 -10.21
C SER A 65 -30.50 -7.13 -9.25
N ASN A 66 -31.15 -6.52 -8.26
CA ASN A 66 -30.43 -5.91 -7.14
C ASN A 66 -29.91 -7.02 -6.21
N VAL A 67 -28.76 -6.80 -5.57
CA VAL A 67 -28.17 -7.76 -4.64
C VAL A 67 -27.81 -7.13 -3.31
N ASP A 68 -28.00 -7.87 -2.24
CA ASP A 68 -27.58 -7.51 -0.89
C ASP A 68 -26.31 -8.29 -0.52
N ILE A 69 -25.32 -7.58 -0.02
CA ILE A 69 -24.03 -8.14 0.40
C ILE A 69 -24.01 -8.25 1.92
N HIS A 70 -23.81 -9.45 2.43
CA HIS A 70 -23.73 -9.75 3.85
C HIS A 70 -22.36 -10.32 4.19
N TRP A 71 -21.73 -9.82 5.25
CA TRP A 71 -20.58 -10.49 5.83
C TRP A 71 -21.05 -11.68 6.67
N VAL A 72 -20.41 -12.83 6.52
CA VAL A 72 -20.70 -14.05 7.28
C VAL A 72 -19.65 -14.20 8.38
N HIS A 73 -20.08 -14.09 9.63
CA HIS A 73 -19.18 -14.23 10.77
C HIS A 73 -18.58 -15.64 10.82
N ALA A 74 -17.24 -15.75 10.82
CA ALA A 74 -16.54 -17.02 10.65
C ALA A 74 -16.89 -18.11 11.69
N THR A 75 -17.15 -17.72 12.95
CA THR A 75 -17.49 -18.67 14.02
C THR A 75 -18.99 -18.91 14.21
N THR A 76 -19.82 -17.86 14.23
CA THR A 76 -21.26 -17.96 14.51
C THR A 76 -22.09 -18.26 13.27
N GLY A 77 -21.57 -17.97 12.07
CA GLY A 77 -22.35 -18.00 10.83
C GLY A 77 -23.38 -16.87 10.71
N GLU A 78 -23.38 -15.92 11.65
CA GLU A 78 -24.30 -14.78 11.61
C GLU A 78 -24.00 -13.90 10.40
N MET A 79 -25.07 -13.47 9.71
CA MET A 79 -24.98 -12.63 8.53
C MET A 79 -25.21 -11.17 8.93
N VAL A 80 -24.23 -10.31 8.62
CA VAL A 80 -24.29 -8.88 8.89
C VAL A 80 -24.37 -8.13 7.57
N PHE A 81 -25.50 -7.48 7.31
CA PHE A 81 -25.71 -6.66 6.12
C PHE A 81 -24.64 -5.56 6.01
N GLN A 82 -24.04 -5.43 4.83
CA GLN A 82 -23.03 -4.41 4.54
C GLN A 82 -23.56 -3.36 3.56
N MET A 83 -24.12 -3.80 2.43
CA MET A 83 -24.59 -2.89 1.37
C MET A 83 -25.54 -3.57 0.39
N ASN A 84 -26.28 -2.74 -0.35
CA ASN A 84 -27.07 -3.14 -1.52
C ASN A 84 -26.38 -2.61 -2.79
N VAL A 85 -26.25 -3.45 -3.81
CA VAL A 85 -25.67 -3.10 -5.12
C VAL A 85 -26.74 -3.26 -6.19
N MET A 86 -27.08 -2.16 -6.86
CA MET A 86 -28.08 -2.16 -7.92
C MET A 86 -27.56 -2.88 -9.17
N ASN A 87 -28.47 -3.42 -9.99
CA ASN A 87 -28.09 -4.01 -11.28
C ASN A 87 -27.37 -2.97 -12.17
N GLY A 88 -26.24 -3.37 -12.76
CA GLY A 88 -25.36 -2.53 -13.57
C GLY A 88 -24.50 -1.55 -12.77
N ALA A 89 -24.58 -1.55 -11.44
CA ALA A 89 -23.74 -0.71 -10.59
C ALA A 89 -22.50 -1.46 -10.11
N SER A 90 -21.50 -0.69 -9.70
CA SER A 90 -20.35 -1.19 -8.94
C SER A 90 -20.28 -0.52 -7.57
N ALA A 91 -19.76 -1.25 -6.60
CA ALA A 91 -19.53 -0.77 -5.24
C ALA A 91 -18.14 -1.22 -4.76
N ALA A 92 -17.54 -0.45 -3.86
CA ALA A 92 -16.28 -0.81 -3.23
C ALA A 92 -16.52 -1.10 -1.75
N LEU A 93 -15.84 -2.11 -1.23
CA LEU A 93 -15.84 -2.44 0.20
C LEU A 93 -14.41 -2.76 0.66
N ASN A 94 -14.12 -2.49 1.93
CA ASN A 94 -12.87 -2.93 2.55
C ASN A 94 -13.17 -4.05 3.54
N SER A 95 -12.36 -5.11 3.50
CA SER A 95 -12.50 -6.24 4.41
C SER A 95 -11.16 -6.86 4.76
N PHE A 96 -11.18 -7.97 5.50
CA PHE A 96 -9.97 -8.66 5.93
C PHE A 96 -9.87 -10.02 5.26
N VAL A 97 -8.64 -10.45 5.02
CA VAL A 97 -8.36 -11.75 4.42
C VAL A 97 -8.98 -12.88 5.25
N GLY A 98 -9.67 -13.79 4.56
CA GLY A 98 -10.39 -14.90 5.19
C GLY A 98 -11.82 -14.57 5.62
N HIS A 99 -12.27 -13.32 5.47
CA HIS A 99 -13.70 -13.02 5.56
C HIS A 99 -14.47 -13.70 4.42
N ARG A 100 -15.66 -14.19 4.74
CA ARG A 100 -16.62 -14.73 3.78
C ARG A 100 -17.80 -13.79 3.63
N PHE A 101 -18.28 -13.63 2.41
CA PHE A 101 -19.45 -12.84 2.08
C PHE A 101 -20.51 -13.69 1.40
N GLU A 102 -21.77 -13.35 1.66
CA GLU A 102 -22.94 -13.86 0.98
C GLU A 102 -23.55 -12.74 0.12
N VAL A 103 -23.75 -13.05 -1.16
CA VAL A 103 -24.45 -12.22 -2.14
C VAL A 103 -25.85 -12.79 -2.29
N ARG A 104 -26.87 -12.01 -1.97
CA ARG A 104 -28.27 -12.45 -2.02
C ARG A 104 -29.05 -11.62 -3.01
N GLU A 105 -29.80 -12.27 -3.90
CA GLU A 105 -30.74 -11.57 -4.78
C GLU A 105 -31.87 -10.91 -3.97
N THR A 106 -32.10 -9.62 -4.21
CA THR A 106 -33.22 -8.89 -3.59
C THR A 106 -34.45 -8.98 -4.47
N ALA A 107 -35.61 -9.34 -3.89
CA ALA A 107 -36.87 -9.36 -4.61
C ALA A 107 -37.22 -7.98 -5.20
N SER A 108 -37.78 -7.97 -6.41
CA SER A 108 -38.17 -6.72 -7.06
C SER A 108 -39.25 -5.99 -6.25
N LYS A 109 -39.05 -4.69 -6.02
CA LYS A 109 -40.02 -3.84 -5.28
C LYS A 109 -41.42 -3.84 -5.92
N LYS A 110 -41.53 -4.12 -7.22
CA LYS A 110 -42.81 -4.12 -7.96
C LYS A 110 -43.56 -5.45 -7.87
N THR A 111 -42.84 -6.56 -8.02
CA THR A 111 -43.46 -7.90 -8.09
C THR A 111 -43.41 -8.65 -6.77
N GLY A 112 -42.49 -8.29 -5.87
CA GLY A 112 -42.22 -9.04 -4.63
C GLY A 112 -41.54 -10.39 -4.88
N VAL A 113 -41.11 -10.69 -6.11
CA VAL A 113 -40.52 -11.97 -6.51
C VAL A 113 -39.17 -11.74 -7.20
N CYS A 114 -38.22 -12.65 -6.97
CA CYS A 114 -36.92 -12.72 -7.64
C CYS A 114 -37.04 -13.27 -9.07
N LEU A 115 -36.03 -13.08 -9.93
CA LEU A 115 -36.15 -13.41 -11.37
C LEU A 115 -36.47 -14.89 -11.63
N GLY A 116 -35.97 -15.79 -10.79
CA GLY A 116 -36.20 -17.24 -10.89
C GLY A 116 -37.34 -17.79 -10.01
N GLY A 117 -38.18 -16.94 -9.42
CA GLY A 117 -39.20 -17.35 -8.45
C GLY A 117 -38.67 -17.54 -7.03
N SER A 118 -37.48 -18.11 -6.87
CA SER A 118 -36.71 -18.14 -5.61
C SER A 118 -35.49 -17.24 -5.71
N CYS A 119 -35.19 -16.48 -4.65
CA CYS A 119 -34.03 -15.61 -4.61
C CYS A 119 -32.74 -16.41 -4.48
N SER A 120 -31.84 -16.23 -5.44
CA SER A 120 -30.57 -16.96 -5.51
C SER A 120 -29.54 -16.37 -4.55
N VAL A 121 -28.58 -17.20 -4.16
CA VAL A 121 -27.52 -16.85 -3.20
C VAL A 121 -26.19 -17.35 -3.72
N GLY A 122 -25.15 -16.53 -3.63
CA GLY A 122 -23.77 -16.89 -3.94
C GLY A 122 -22.83 -16.45 -2.81
N HIS A 123 -21.61 -16.97 -2.81
CA HIS A 123 -20.62 -16.68 -1.78
C HIS A 123 -19.25 -16.38 -2.38
N PHE A 124 -18.46 -15.56 -1.71
CA PHE A 124 -17.05 -15.37 -2.04
C PHE A 124 -16.21 -15.16 -0.76
N ASP A 125 -14.92 -15.46 -0.87
CA ASP A 125 -13.94 -15.35 0.21
C ASP A 125 -12.87 -14.31 -0.16
N VAL A 126 -12.48 -13.48 0.81
CA VAL A 126 -11.46 -12.45 0.60
C VAL A 126 -10.07 -13.09 0.58
N SER A 127 -9.36 -12.97 -0.54
CA SER A 127 -8.04 -13.59 -0.72
C SER A 127 -6.89 -12.71 -0.19
N LEU A 128 -5.69 -13.28 -0.06
CA LEU A 128 -4.48 -12.52 0.33
C LEU A 128 -4.02 -11.52 -0.75
N ASN A 129 -4.48 -11.68 -2.00
CA ASN A 129 -4.01 -10.95 -3.16
C ASN A 129 -4.66 -9.55 -3.25
N GLN A 130 -4.15 -8.70 -4.13
CA GLN A 130 -4.61 -7.32 -4.30
C GLN A 130 -5.65 -7.22 -5.42
N GLU A 131 -6.28 -6.05 -5.53
CA GLU A 131 -7.18 -5.68 -6.63
C GLU A 131 -8.31 -6.70 -6.86
N GLN A 132 -8.97 -7.10 -5.77
CA GLN A 132 -10.02 -8.11 -5.79
C GLN A 132 -11.29 -7.56 -6.44
N VAL A 133 -11.80 -8.28 -7.43
CA VAL A 133 -13.02 -7.97 -8.17
C VAL A 133 -13.97 -9.15 -8.04
N VAL A 134 -15.19 -8.86 -7.59
CA VAL A 134 -16.29 -9.82 -7.49
C VAL A 134 -17.32 -9.44 -8.53
N SER A 135 -17.49 -10.27 -9.54
CA SER A 135 -18.53 -10.07 -10.55
C SER A 135 -19.72 -10.98 -10.24
N VAL A 136 -20.90 -10.39 -10.14
CA VAL A 136 -22.14 -11.11 -9.87
C VAL A 136 -22.93 -11.20 -11.17
N GLY A 137 -22.83 -12.35 -11.85
CA GLY A 137 -23.49 -12.62 -13.11
C GLY A 137 -24.95 -13.07 -12.97
N PRO A 138 -25.64 -13.35 -14.10
CA PRO A 138 -27.01 -13.83 -14.12
C PRO A 138 -27.21 -15.08 -13.25
N GLY A 139 -28.30 -15.12 -12.49
CA GLY A 139 -28.56 -16.22 -11.55
C GLY A 139 -27.70 -16.17 -10.27
N ILE A 140 -27.05 -15.04 -9.99
CA ILE A 140 -26.11 -14.87 -8.86
C ILE A 140 -24.91 -15.81 -9.02
N ASP A 141 -24.42 -15.97 -10.25
CA ASP A 141 -23.14 -16.63 -10.51
C ASP A 141 -22.01 -15.69 -10.07
N VAL A 142 -21.42 -15.98 -8.90
CA VAL A 142 -20.39 -15.13 -8.30
C VAL A 142 -19.02 -15.60 -8.76
N THR A 143 -18.37 -14.78 -9.59
CA THR A 143 -16.97 -15.00 -9.98
C THR A 143 -16.07 -14.07 -9.17
N PHE A 144 -14.97 -14.63 -8.67
CA PHE A 144 -13.98 -13.91 -7.89
C PHE A 144 -12.66 -13.88 -8.66
N GLU A 145 -12.18 -12.67 -8.91
CA GLU A 145 -10.89 -12.43 -9.55
C GLU A 145 -10.00 -11.57 -8.66
N ASP A 146 -8.71 -11.87 -8.64
CA ASP A 146 -7.71 -11.07 -7.95
C ASP A 146 -6.49 -10.84 -8.85
N SER A 147 -5.56 -10.01 -8.38
CA SER A 147 -4.36 -9.69 -9.14
C SER A 147 -3.60 -10.94 -9.61
N LEU A 148 -3.60 -12.02 -8.82
CA LEU A 148 -2.90 -13.25 -9.17
C LEU A 148 -3.69 -14.10 -10.17
N SER A 149 -5.00 -14.25 -9.99
CA SER A 149 -5.84 -15.01 -10.93
C SER A 149 -5.89 -14.33 -12.29
N ARG A 150 -6.03 -13.00 -12.35
CA ARG A 150 -5.94 -12.23 -13.60
C ARG A 150 -4.58 -12.37 -14.27
N SER A 151 -3.50 -12.27 -13.48
CA SER A 151 -2.14 -12.46 -14.00
C SER A 151 -1.94 -13.87 -14.56
N LYS A 152 -2.49 -14.89 -13.90
CA LYS A 152 -2.44 -16.29 -14.37
C LYS A 152 -3.27 -16.49 -15.64
N ALA A 153 -4.47 -15.94 -15.70
CA ALA A 153 -5.33 -15.99 -16.88
C ALA A 153 -4.61 -15.33 -18.07
N SER A 154 -4.13 -14.10 -17.90
CA SER A 154 -3.35 -13.38 -18.91
C SER A 154 -2.10 -14.14 -19.36
N ALA A 155 -1.35 -14.74 -18.42
CA ALA A 155 -0.19 -15.56 -18.77
C ALA A 155 -0.59 -16.82 -19.55
N THR A 156 -1.73 -17.44 -19.21
CA THR A 156 -2.27 -18.61 -19.91
C THR A 156 -2.72 -18.25 -21.31
N ASP A 157 -3.37 -17.10 -21.49
CA ASP A 157 -3.79 -16.58 -22.79
C ASP A 157 -2.59 -16.29 -23.70
N ILE A 158 -1.55 -15.64 -23.16
CA ILE A 158 -0.29 -15.42 -23.90
C ILE A 158 0.33 -16.75 -24.31
N LEU A 159 0.40 -17.72 -23.39
CA LEU A 159 0.99 -19.03 -23.67
C LEU A 159 0.19 -19.82 -24.70
N SER A 160 -1.15 -19.82 -24.62
CA SER A 160 -2.01 -20.55 -25.54
C SER A 160 -1.92 -19.98 -26.96
N GLU A 161 -1.95 -18.65 -27.12
CA GLU A 161 -1.74 -17.99 -28.41
C GLU A 161 -0.38 -18.34 -29.02
N CYS A 162 0.68 -18.33 -28.21
CA CYS A 162 2.02 -18.65 -28.68
C CYS A 162 2.17 -20.16 -29.02
N GLN A 163 1.54 -21.05 -28.25
CA GLN A 163 1.51 -22.48 -28.53
C GLN A 163 0.76 -22.79 -29.82
N GLU A 164 -0.40 -22.17 -30.05
CA GLU A 164 -1.13 -22.34 -31.31
C GLU A 164 -0.32 -21.92 -32.53
N ARG A 165 0.43 -20.80 -32.43
CA ARG A 165 1.32 -20.35 -33.51
C ARG A 165 2.45 -21.35 -33.76
N ALA A 166 3.09 -21.85 -32.71
CA ALA A 166 4.15 -22.85 -32.83
C ALA A 166 3.63 -24.17 -33.45
N LEU A 167 2.45 -24.64 -33.02
CA LEU A 167 1.83 -25.85 -33.58
C LEU A 167 1.46 -25.69 -35.06
N LYS A 168 0.92 -24.53 -35.45
CA LYS A 168 0.64 -24.21 -36.86
C LYS A 168 1.91 -24.23 -37.71
N ALA A 169 3.03 -23.73 -37.20
CA ALA A 169 4.31 -23.75 -37.90
C ALA A 169 4.81 -25.20 -38.15
N VAL A 170 4.71 -26.08 -37.15
CA VAL A 170 5.08 -27.51 -37.28
C VAL A 170 4.18 -28.23 -38.29
N GLY A 171 2.88 -27.93 -38.34
CA GLY A 171 1.93 -28.60 -39.21
C GLY A 171 2.03 -28.21 -40.70
N THR A 172 2.57 -27.04 -41.01
CA THR A 172 2.57 -26.47 -42.37
C THR A 172 3.94 -26.45 -43.05
N SER A 173 5.02 -26.68 -42.33
CA SER A 173 6.38 -26.56 -42.84
C SER A 173 7.27 -27.71 -42.38
N SER A 174 8.37 -28.00 -43.09
CA SER A 174 9.41 -28.93 -42.61
C SER A 174 10.22 -28.34 -41.44
N ALA A 175 9.64 -27.40 -40.69
CA ALA A 175 10.27 -26.80 -39.54
C ALA A 175 10.60 -27.88 -38.53
N THR A 176 11.84 -27.89 -38.08
CA THR A 176 12.27 -28.79 -37.01
C THR A 176 11.56 -28.41 -35.72
N THR A 177 11.36 -29.38 -34.84
CA THR A 177 10.86 -29.15 -33.48
C THR A 177 11.62 -28.03 -32.77
N GLN A 178 12.92 -27.89 -33.05
CA GLN A 178 13.76 -26.83 -32.53
C GLN A 178 13.31 -25.43 -32.97
N SER A 179 13.00 -25.24 -34.27
CA SER A 179 12.51 -23.96 -34.80
C SER A 179 11.17 -23.58 -34.15
N ALA A 180 10.28 -24.55 -33.93
CA ALA A 180 8.98 -24.28 -33.30
C ALA A 180 9.11 -23.90 -31.81
N ILE A 181 10.06 -24.50 -31.09
CA ILE A 181 10.37 -24.11 -29.70
C ILE A 181 10.96 -22.70 -29.66
N GLU A 182 11.87 -22.36 -30.57
CA GLU A 182 12.44 -21.01 -30.66
C GLU A 182 11.38 -19.96 -30.96
N ASP A 183 10.44 -20.26 -31.85
CA ASP A 183 9.32 -19.36 -32.17
C ASP A 183 8.36 -19.20 -30.99
N LEU A 184 8.09 -20.27 -30.23
CA LEU A 184 7.32 -20.22 -29.00
C LEU A 184 7.99 -19.28 -27.96
N VAL A 185 9.29 -19.46 -27.73
CA VAL A 185 10.05 -18.64 -26.77
C VAL A 185 10.04 -17.17 -27.19
N LYS A 186 10.33 -16.87 -28.47
CA LYS A 186 10.30 -15.50 -29.00
C LYS A 186 8.90 -14.87 -28.86
N CYS A 187 7.85 -15.63 -29.07
CA CYS A 187 6.48 -15.16 -28.91
C CYS A 187 6.20 -14.77 -27.45
N VAL A 188 6.54 -15.64 -26.49
CA VAL A 188 6.36 -15.36 -25.06
C VAL A 188 7.19 -14.16 -24.61
N GLU A 189 8.47 -14.10 -25.00
CA GLU A 189 9.36 -12.99 -24.67
C GLU A 189 8.82 -11.64 -25.16
N LYS A 190 8.33 -11.60 -26.41
CA LYS A 190 7.71 -10.41 -26.98
C LYS A 190 6.45 -9.99 -26.24
N SER A 191 5.57 -10.94 -25.91
CA SER A 191 4.32 -10.66 -25.18
C SER A 191 4.59 -10.16 -23.77
N VAL A 192 5.52 -10.78 -23.05
CA VAL A 192 5.95 -10.34 -21.71
C VAL A 192 6.56 -8.94 -21.76
N THR A 193 7.43 -8.67 -22.73
CA THR A 193 8.04 -7.33 -22.92
C THR A 193 6.97 -6.27 -23.17
N SER A 194 5.99 -6.56 -24.04
CA SER A 194 4.89 -5.63 -24.32
C SER A 194 4.01 -5.35 -23.09
N THR A 195 3.75 -6.37 -22.26
CA THR A 195 3.01 -6.19 -21.00
C THR A 195 3.80 -5.32 -20.02
N ILE A 196 5.11 -5.53 -19.90
CA ILE A 196 5.98 -4.72 -19.06
C ILE A 196 6.00 -3.25 -19.54
N GLU A 197 6.12 -3.02 -20.85
CA GLU A 197 6.06 -1.67 -21.44
C GLU A 197 4.74 -0.96 -21.11
N LYS A 198 3.61 -1.63 -21.26
CA LYS A 198 2.29 -1.07 -20.89
C LYS A 198 2.21 -0.72 -19.41
N SER A 199 2.74 -1.57 -18.53
CA SER A 199 2.79 -1.26 -17.08
C SER A 199 3.68 -0.05 -16.80
N TYR A 200 4.81 0.12 -17.50
CA TYR A 200 5.63 1.32 -17.38
C TYR A 200 4.92 2.59 -17.87
N GLU A 201 4.19 2.51 -18.99
CA GLU A 201 3.36 3.61 -19.49
C GLU A 201 2.28 4.01 -18.47
N GLU A 202 1.61 3.03 -17.87
CA GLU A 202 0.60 3.29 -16.84
C GLU A 202 1.20 3.95 -15.59
N VAL A 203 2.34 3.45 -15.09
CA VAL A 203 3.04 4.05 -13.95
C VAL A 203 3.48 5.47 -14.27
N SER A 204 4.00 5.71 -15.47
CA SER A 204 4.40 7.04 -15.94
C SER A 204 3.20 8.00 -15.99
N PHE A 205 2.06 7.53 -16.52
CA PHE A 205 0.82 8.29 -16.54
C PHE A 205 0.31 8.62 -15.12
N GLN A 206 0.27 7.64 -14.21
CA GLN A 206 -0.12 7.90 -12.82
C GLN A 206 0.81 8.91 -12.14
N ALA A 207 2.11 8.85 -12.40
CA ALA A 207 3.07 9.83 -11.91
C ALA A 207 2.81 11.24 -12.48
N SER A 208 2.44 11.35 -13.76
CA SER A 208 2.09 12.64 -14.37
C SER A 208 0.83 13.23 -13.74
N VAL A 209 -0.22 12.42 -13.55
CA VAL A 209 -1.46 12.85 -12.89
C VAL A 209 -1.17 13.36 -11.48
N ARG A 210 -0.36 12.63 -10.69
CA ARG A 210 0.05 13.08 -9.34
C ARG A 210 0.82 14.40 -9.37
N LYS A 211 1.70 14.60 -10.35
CA LYS A 211 2.46 15.85 -10.52
C LYS A 211 1.53 17.02 -10.87
N ASP A 212 0.55 16.80 -11.74
CA ASP A 212 -0.41 17.83 -12.12
C ASP A 212 -1.35 18.18 -10.97
N MET A 213 -1.84 17.18 -10.22
CA MET A 213 -2.59 17.39 -8.99
C MET A 213 -1.78 18.13 -7.94
N ALA A 214 -0.50 17.77 -7.74
CA ALA A 214 0.38 18.44 -6.80
C ALA A 214 0.56 19.92 -7.16
N LYS A 215 0.69 20.26 -8.45
CA LYS A 215 0.77 21.66 -8.90
C LYS A 215 -0.51 22.45 -8.59
N LEU A 216 -1.68 21.84 -8.74
CA LEU A 216 -2.95 22.47 -8.39
C LEU A 216 -3.08 22.66 -6.87
N LEU A 217 -2.73 21.63 -6.09
CA LEU A 217 -2.78 21.67 -4.63
C LEU A 217 -1.78 22.66 -4.04
N GLU A 218 -0.57 22.76 -4.59
CA GLU A 218 0.44 23.75 -4.16
C GLU A 218 -0.12 25.17 -4.29
N ASN A 219 -0.75 25.49 -5.43
CA ASN A 219 -1.34 26.81 -5.64
C ASN A 219 -2.50 27.07 -4.68
N TYR A 220 -3.37 26.09 -4.46
CA TYR A 220 -4.51 26.23 -3.57
C TYR A 220 -4.07 26.43 -2.12
N THR A 221 -3.20 25.54 -1.61
CA THR A 221 -2.67 25.61 -0.24
C THR A 221 -1.84 26.87 0.02
N CYS A 222 -1.16 27.42 -0.99
CA CYS A 222 -0.41 28.67 -0.84
C CYS A 222 -1.26 29.94 -1.01
N ALA A 223 -2.47 29.82 -1.57
CA ALA A 223 -3.38 30.95 -1.77
C ALA A 223 -4.32 31.17 -0.58
N ASP A 224 -4.63 30.11 0.17
CA ASP A 224 -5.51 30.14 1.33
C ASP A 224 -4.70 30.33 2.62
N ASP A 225 -4.59 31.58 3.07
CA ASP A 225 -3.86 31.94 4.29
C ASP A 225 -4.61 31.50 5.57
N GLU A 226 -5.87 31.07 5.48
CA GLU A 226 -6.69 30.57 6.60
C GLU A 226 -6.61 29.04 6.77
N LEU A 227 -5.96 28.35 5.84
CA LEU A 227 -5.86 26.89 5.89
C LEU A 227 -5.04 26.45 7.12
N ALA A 228 -5.70 25.73 8.03
CA ALA A 228 -5.04 25.20 9.22
C ALA A 228 -3.89 24.25 8.83
N SER A 229 -2.77 24.37 9.54
CA SER A 229 -1.66 23.41 9.42
C SER A 229 -2.09 22.04 9.95
N SER A 230 -1.53 20.96 9.39
CA SER A 230 -1.81 19.61 9.87
C SER A 230 -1.27 19.40 11.29
N ASP A 231 -1.99 18.64 12.11
CA ASP A 231 -1.51 18.25 13.44
C ASP A 231 -0.32 17.26 13.36
N PRO A 232 0.61 17.31 14.33
CA PRO A 232 1.70 16.35 14.39
C PRO A 232 1.20 14.95 14.74
N VAL A 233 1.81 13.92 14.15
CA VAL A 233 1.57 12.50 14.49
C VAL A 233 1.99 12.22 15.93
N SER A 234 3.13 12.78 16.33
CA SER A 234 3.63 12.72 17.71
C SER A 234 4.58 13.87 17.99
N ARG A 235 4.90 14.09 19.26
CA ARG A 235 5.90 15.07 19.70
C ARG A 235 6.99 14.34 20.48
N THR A 236 8.24 14.76 20.30
CA THR A 236 9.39 14.27 21.04
C THR A 236 10.32 15.42 21.40
N GLN A 237 11.27 15.19 22.29
CA GLN A 237 12.28 16.18 22.65
C GLN A 237 13.63 15.78 22.09
N TRP A 238 14.33 16.73 21.48
CA TRP A 238 15.67 16.55 20.96
C TRP A 238 16.63 17.50 21.69
N THR A 239 17.70 16.94 22.27
CA THR A 239 18.72 17.73 22.98
C THR A 239 20.02 17.69 22.19
N PHE A 240 20.54 18.88 21.87
CA PHE A 240 21.82 19.06 21.20
C PHE A 240 22.55 20.26 21.80
N ASP A 241 23.82 20.08 22.13
CA ASP A 241 24.67 21.10 22.77
C ASP A 241 24.04 21.73 24.04
N GLY A 242 23.40 20.89 24.86
CA GLY A 242 22.73 21.32 26.09
C GLY A 242 21.40 22.07 25.89
N VAL A 243 20.96 22.27 24.65
CA VAL A 243 19.66 22.88 24.32
C VAL A 243 18.66 21.79 23.96
N THR A 244 17.56 21.72 24.71
CA THR A 244 16.43 20.83 24.43
C THR A 244 15.38 21.58 23.61
N ARG A 245 14.94 20.98 22.50
CA ARG A 245 13.89 21.51 21.62
C ARG A 245 12.75 20.51 21.50
N ASP A 246 11.53 21.04 21.38
CA ASP A 246 10.36 20.25 21.03
C ASP A 246 10.35 19.97 19.52
N VAL A 247 10.15 18.70 19.18
CA VAL A 247 10.14 18.21 17.81
C VAL A 247 8.79 17.59 17.53
N ALA A 248 8.04 18.21 16.63
CA ALA A 248 6.79 17.70 16.09
C ALA A 248 7.09 16.74 14.92
N ILE A 249 6.69 15.48 15.03
CA ILE A 249 6.83 14.48 13.97
C ILE A 249 5.58 14.59 13.09
N MET A 250 5.73 15.21 11.91
CA MET A 250 4.64 15.45 10.96
C MET A 250 4.40 14.24 10.05
N LEU A 251 5.45 13.46 9.79
CA LEU A 251 5.38 12.24 8.99
C LEU A 251 6.39 11.23 9.53
N ASP A 252 5.94 10.00 9.80
CA ASP A 252 6.83 8.89 10.18
C ASP A 252 6.58 7.67 9.29
N ARG A 253 7.34 7.57 8.20
CA ARG A 253 7.34 6.39 7.32
C ARG A 253 8.76 5.82 7.24
N PRO A 254 8.95 4.51 7.02
CA PRO A 254 10.28 3.90 6.90
C PRO A 254 11.17 4.56 5.83
N ALA A 255 10.58 4.99 4.72
CA ALA A 255 11.31 5.61 3.61
C ALA A 255 11.38 7.16 3.68
N SER A 256 10.63 7.81 4.57
CA SER A 256 10.57 9.27 4.67
C SER A 256 10.04 9.73 6.02
N LYS A 257 10.73 10.70 6.63
CA LYS A 257 10.33 11.31 7.90
C LYS A 257 10.34 12.83 7.75
N VAL A 258 9.34 13.49 8.33
CA VAL A 258 9.25 14.96 8.37
C VAL A 258 9.15 15.36 9.83
N HIS A 259 10.14 16.11 10.30
CA HIS A 259 10.18 16.67 11.65
C HIS A 259 10.13 18.20 11.57
N LEU A 260 9.29 18.80 12.40
CA LEU A 260 9.20 20.24 12.61
C LEU A 260 9.82 20.55 13.97
N VAL A 261 10.86 21.39 13.96
CA VAL A 261 11.50 21.90 15.18
C VAL A 261 11.14 23.37 15.28
N GLU A 262 10.30 23.71 16.26
CA GLU A 262 9.93 25.08 16.52
C GLU A 262 11.11 25.82 17.18
N ASP A 263 11.22 27.12 16.91
CA ASP A 263 12.25 28.01 17.48
C ASP A 263 13.68 27.44 17.36
N PHE A 264 13.98 26.84 16.20
CA PHE A 264 15.27 26.22 15.94
C PHE A 264 16.43 27.21 16.10
N ILE A 265 16.21 28.47 15.70
CA ILE A 265 17.17 29.57 15.79
C ILE A 265 16.79 30.53 16.90
N SER A 266 17.79 31.08 17.58
CA SER A 266 17.57 32.15 18.56
C SER A 266 17.17 33.46 17.89
N GLU A 267 16.53 34.37 18.64
CA GLU A 267 16.13 35.68 18.14
C GLU A 267 17.34 36.51 17.63
N GLU A 268 18.49 36.37 18.28
CA GLU A 268 19.75 37.00 17.87
C GLU A 268 20.21 36.52 16.49
N GLU A 269 20.19 35.19 16.27
CA GLU A 269 20.53 34.57 14.99
C GLU A 269 19.57 34.99 13.89
N CYS A 270 18.27 35.04 14.20
CA CYS A 270 17.24 35.51 13.28
C CYS A 270 17.49 36.95 12.82
N LYS A 271 17.69 37.89 13.76
CA LYS A 271 17.99 39.30 13.43
C LYS A 271 19.29 39.46 12.64
N ALA A 272 20.31 38.66 12.94
CA ALA A 272 21.56 38.67 12.19
C ALA A 272 21.34 38.20 10.74
N MET A 273 20.59 37.12 10.53
CA MET A 273 20.21 36.63 9.22
C MET A 273 19.41 37.66 8.42
N GLU A 274 18.38 38.26 9.01
CA GLU A 274 17.56 39.29 8.35
C GLU A 274 18.43 40.46 7.89
N LYS A 275 19.31 40.97 8.76
CA LYS A 275 20.21 42.08 8.43
C LYS A 275 21.16 41.73 7.28
N ALA A 276 21.69 40.50 7.26
CA ALA A 276 22.60 40.04 6.21
C ALA A 276 21.88 39.74 4.89
N ALA A 277 20.65 39.22 4.94
CA ALA A 277 19.84 38.86 3.78
C ALA A 277 19.19 40.08 3.11
N LYS A 278 18.74 41.07 3.89
CA LYS A 278 17.99 42.24 3.40
C LYS A 278 18.53 42.89 2.11
N PRO A 279 19.85 43.14 1.94
CA PRO A 279 20.37 43.74 0.72
C PRO A 279 20.36 42.82 -0.51
N SER A 280 20.27 41.50 -0.34
CA SER A 280 20.31 40.50 -1.42
C SER A 280 18.99 39.74 -1.61
N LEU A 281 17.93 40.16 -0.91
CA LEU A 281 16.59 39.61 -1.05
C LEU A 281 16.07 39.82 -2.48
N HIS A 282 15.73 38.73 -3.14
CA HIS A 282 15.08 38.72 -4.46
C HIS A 282 13.96 37.69 -4.48
N LYS A 283 13.08 37.78 -5.49
CA LYS A 283 11.99 36.80 -5.64
C LYS A 283 12.58 35.41 -5.88
N ALA A 284 11.96 34.39 -5.30
CA ALA A 284 12.38 33.01 -5.53
C ALA A 284 12.30 32.65 -7.01
N THR A 285 13.41 32.13 -7.54
CA THR A 285 13.46 31.58 -8.90
C THR A 285 13.41 30.05 -8.87
N VAL A 286 12.86 29.46 -9.93
CA VAL A 286 12.86 28.01 -10.17
C VAL A 286 13.64 27.73 -11.44
N ALA A 287 14.27 26.55 -11.51
CA ALA A 287 14.97 26.13 -12.71
C ALA A 287 13.96 25.97 -13.86
N ASP A 288 14.25 26.60 -15.00
CA ASP A 288 13.37 26.58 -16.19
C ASP A 288 13.52 25.31 -17.06
N GLY A 289 14.28 24.32 -16.58
CA GLY A 289 14.59 23.08 -17.29
C GLY A 289 15.61 23.22 -18.42
N SER A 290 16.00 24.44 -18.80
CA SER A 290 17.01 24.75 -19.84
C SER A 290 18.34 25.21 -19.26
N GLY A 291 18.50 25.14 -17.93
CA GLY A 291 19.68 25.62 -17.21
C GLY A 291 19.62 27.10 -16.82
N GLY A 292 18.50 27.78 -17.08
CA GLY A 292 18.21 29.13 -16.59
C GLY A 292 17.33 29.11 -15.34
N SER A 293 16.94 30.31 -14.91
CA SER A 293 16.07 30.48 -13.75
C SER A 293 14.95 31.46 -14.09
N GLU A 294 13.70 31.06 -13.85
CA GLU A 294 12.54 31.94 -13.99
C GLU A 294 11.99 32.32 -12.62
N VAL A 295 11.44 33.52 -12.48
CA VAL A 295 10.78 33.93 -11.24
C VAL A 295 9.52 33.11 -11.05
N SER A 296 9.44 32.39 -9.93
CA SER A 296 8.25 31.60 -9.61
C SER A 296 7.06 32.53 -9.38
N LYS A 297 5.97 32.32 -10.12
CA LYS A 297 4.72 33.06 -9.92
C LYS A 297 4.01 32.68 -8.62
N ASN A 298 4.30 31.49 -8.09
CA ASN A 298 3.55 30.88 -6.99
C ASN A 298 4.29 31.00 -5.65
N ARG A 299 5.63 31.09 -5.66
CA ARG A 299 6.40 31.29 -4.43
C ARG A 299 6.32 32.76 -3.99
N LYS A 300 5.54 33.01 -2.93
CA LYS A 300 5.44 34.32 -2.27
C LYS A 300 6.73 34.69 -1.50
N ALA A 301 7.54 33.70 -1.10
CA ALA A 301 8.75 33.91 -0.32
C ALA A 301 9.87 34.58 -1.14
N MET A 302 10.56 35.54 -0.50
CA MET A 302 11.83 36.07 -1.00
C MET A 302 12.98 35.16 -0.57
N GLN A 303 14.03 35.10 -1.37
CA GLN A 303 15.24 34.34 -1.08
C GLN A 303 16.47 35.25 -1.10
N ALA A 304 17.47 34.90 -0.31
CA ALA A 304 18.76 35.57 -0.26
C ALA A 304 19.86 34.57 0.04
N GLY A 305 21.00 34.70 -0.64
CA GLY A 305 22.23 34.03 -0.26
C GLY A 305 22.94 34.82 0.84
N ILE A 306 23.26 34.18 1.96
CA ILE A 306 24.05 34.77 3.05
C ILE A 306 25.45 34.15 3.03
N ARG A 307 26.48 34.99 2.92
CA ARG A 307 27.87 34.52 3.07
C ARG A 307 28.18 34.36 4.55
N VAL A 308 28.56 33.14 4.96
CA VAL A 308 28.90 32.84 6.35
C VAL A 308 30.26 33.48 6.72
N PRO A 309 30.33 34.32 7.77
CA PRO A 309 31.56 34.96 8.20
C PRO A 309 32.40 34.04 9.09
N TRP A 310 32.94 32.95 8.52
CA TRP A 310 33.70 31.92 9.25
C TRP A 310 34.85 32.48 10.11
N SER A 311 35.48 33.59 9.69
CA SER A 311 36.56 34.23 10.46
C SER A 311 36.11 34.75 11.82
N LYS A 312 34.81 34.97 12.04
CA LYS A 312 34.23 35.45 13.29
C LYS A 312 33.54 34.35 14.10
N GLU A 313 33.75 33.09 13.73
CA GLU A 313 33.19 31.94 14.46
C GLU A 313 33.68 31.92 15.91
N GLN A 314 34.99 32.16 16.13
CA GLN A 314 35.59 32.20 17.48
C GLN A 314 35.04 33.34 18.34
N GLU A 315 34.53 34.40 17.73
CA GLU A 315 33.88 35.54 18.40
C GLU A 315 32.41 35.25 18.74
N GLY A 316 31.90 34.06 18.37
CA GLY A 316 30.51 33.69 18.59
C GLY A 316 29.53 34.36 17.62
N HIS A 317 29.97 34.74 16.41
CA HIS A 317 29.09 35.42 15.46
C HIS A 317 27.83 34.59 15.16
N PRO A 318 26.60 35.13 15.32
CA PRO A 318 25.36 34.35 15.26
C PRO A 318 25.18 33.52 13.98
N ILE A 319 25.44 34.11 12.80
CA ILE A 319 25.35 33.40 11.51
C ILE A 319 26.37 32.25 11.40
N ALA A 320 27.59 32.42 11.95
CA ALA A 320 28.61 31.39 11.89
C ALA A 320 28.27 30.22 12.83
N ARG A 321 27.74 30.53 14.03
CA ARG A 321 27.26 29.54 15.00
C ARG A 321 26.10 28.71 14.44
N LEU A 322 25.11 29.35 13.82
CA LEU A 322 23.95 28.67 13.21
C LEU A 322 24.32 27.76 12.03
N SER A 323 25.43 28.04 11.35
CA SER A 323 25.87 27.26 10.17
C SER A 323 26.59 25.95 10.54
N ARG A 324 26.76 25.64 11.82
CA ARG A 324 27.38 24.42 12.36
C ARG A 324 26.32 23.38 12.72
#